data_AF-A0A2N6JZS7-F1
#
_entry.id   AF-A0A2N6JZS7-F1
#
_cell.length_a   1.000
_cell.length_b   1.000
_cell.length_c   1.000
_cell.angle_alpha   90.00
_cell.angle_beta   90.00
_cell.angle_gamma   90.00
#
_symmetry.space_group_name_H-M   'P 1'
#
loop_
_entity.id
_entity.type
_entity.pdbx_description
1 polymer ?
#
loop_
_entity_poly.entity_id
_entity_poly.type
_entity_poly.pdbx_seq_one_letter_code
_entity_poly.pdbx_strand_id
1 'polypeptide(L)' 'MNYPIPDNPQEIIALRQKPVDEEIVAAAIAGVIKVVRAQGQSLEELTAQLLAEDTLLDKQQRRWLSQVVAQAWESFS' A
#
# COMPACT_ATOMS: atom_id res chain seq x y z
N MET A 1 4.36 -2.64 -16.51
CA MET A 1 4.88 -1.89 -15.35
C MET A 1 6.39 -1.97 -15.40
N ASN A 2 7.09 -0.86 -15.18
CA ASN A 2 8.55 -0.82 -15.13
C ASN A 2 9.09 -1.31 -13.77
N TYR A 3 8.23 -1.35 -12.75
CA TYR A 3 8.56 -1.87 -11.42
C TYR A 3 7.77 -3.15 -11.11
N PRO A 4 8.44 -4.23 -10.68
CA PRO A 4 7.75 -5.43 -10.21
C PRO A 4 7.02 -5.14 -8.89
N ILE A 5 5.91 -5.85 -8.67
CA ILE A 5 5.17 -5.79 -7.41
C ILE A 5 5.99 -6.54 -6.35
N PRO A 6 6.33 -5.92 -5.21
CA PRO A 6 7.02 -6.58 -4.11
C PRO A 6 6.27 -7.78 -3.56
N ASP A 7 6.98 -8.85 -3.26
CA ASP A 7 6.43 -10.09 -2.69
C ASP A 7 6.60 -10.18 -1.17
N ASN A 8 7.47 -9.33 -0.60
CA ASN A 8 7.82 -9.37 0.81
C ASN A 8 8.11 -7.95 1.36
N PRO A 9 8.10 -7.78 2.70
CA PRO A 9 8.36 -6.48 3.31
C PRO A 9 9.73 -5.87 2.96
N GLN A 10 10.75 -6.70 2.71
CA GLN A 10 12.10 -6.23 2.42
C GLN A 10 12.15 -5.52 1.06
N GLU A 11 11.47 -6.06 0.06
CA GLU A 11 11.32 -5.44 -1.26
C GLU A 11 10.51 -4.14 -1.22
N ILE A 12 9.49 -4.05 -0.37
CA ILE A 12 8.74 -2.80 -0.14
C ILE A 12 9.67 -1.73 0.43
N ILE A 13 10.52 -2.08 1.41
CA ILE A 13 11.47 -1.14 2.00
C ILE A 13 12.53 -0.71 0.97
N ALA A 14 12.95 -1.61 0.09
CA ALA A 14 13.91 -1.29 -0.98
C ALA A 14 13.40 -0.22 -1.96
N LEU A 15 12.07 -0.09 -2.14
CA LEU A 15 11.49 0.97 -2.96
C LEU A 15 11.78 2.38 -2.42
N ARG A 16 12.01 2.54 -1.10
CA ARG A 16 12.36 3.85 -0.50
C ARG A 16 13.71 4.39 -0.98
N GLN A 17 14.58 3.54 -1.51
CA GLN A 17 15.88 3.93 -2.04
C GLN A 17 15.80 4.42 -3.50
N LYS A 18 14.64 4.30 -4.14
CA LYS A 18 14.42 4.73 -5.52
C LYS A 18 13.84 6.15 -5.56
N PRO A 19 14.07 6.91 -6.65
CA PRO A 19 13.41 8.19 -6.87
C PRO A 19 11.89 7.99 -6.84
N VAL A 20 11.14 8.82 -6.11
CA VAL A 20 9.69 8.64 -5.98
C VAL A 20 9.01 9.04 -7.30
N ASP A 21 8.33 8.09 -7.92
CA ASP A 21 7.44 8.29 -9.06
C ASP A 21 6.09 7.55 -8.84
N GLU A 22 5.12 7.80 -9.72
CA GLU A 22 3.78 7.22 -9.63
C GLU A 22 3.78 5.69 -9.70
N GLU A 23 4.65 5.09 -10.51
CA GLU A 23 4.72 3.64 -10.63
C GLU A 23 5.35 2.99 -9.39
N ILE A 24 6.32 3.63 -8.74
CA ILE A 24 6.89 3.17 -7.46
C ILE A 24 5.85 3.23 -6.34
N VAL A 25 5.05 4.30 -6.30
CA VAL A 25 3.94 4.39 -5.34
C VAL A 25 2.93 3.28 -5.58
N ALA A 26 2.54 3.04 -6.84
CA ALA A 26 1.65 1.95 -7.20
C ALA A 26 2.22 0.57 -6.82
N ALA A 27 3.50 0.32 -7.11
CA ALA A 27 4.19 -0.91 -6.76
C ALA A 27 4.26 -1.12 -5.24
N ALA A 28 4.53 -0.06 -4.47
CA ALA A 28 4.54 -0.13 -3.01
C ALA A 28 3.15 -0.49 -2.44
N ILE A 29 2.08 0.14 -2.93
CA ILE A 29 0.70 -0.15 -2.51
C ILE A 29 0.35 -1.62 -2.84
N ALA A 30 0.64 -2.05 -4.07
CA ALA A 30 0.42 -3.44 -4.50
C ALA A 30 1.17 -4.45 -3.64
N GLY A 31 2.43 -4.16 -3.30
CA GLY A 31 3.24 -5.02 -2.44
C GLY A 31 2.69 -5.11 -1.02
N VAL A 32 2.27 -3.99 -0.42
CA VAL A 32 1.64 -3.99 0.91
C VAL A 32 0.37 -4.85 0.90
N ILE A 33 -0.51 -4.67 -0.08
CA ILE A 33 -1.74 -5.46 -0.22
C ILE A 33 -1.43 -6.95 -0.30
N LYS A 34 -0.47 -7.34 -1.15
CA LYS A 34 -0.06 -8.73 -1.31
C LYS A 34 0.46 -9.33 -0.02
N VAL A 35 1.32 -8.59 0.69
CA VAL A 35 1.95 -9.02 1.95
C VAL A 35 0.92 -9.18 3.07
N VAL A 36 0.01 -8.23 3.26
CA VAL A 36 -0.98 -8.32 4.35
C VAL A 36 -2.06 -9.36 4.05
N ARG A 37 -2.44 -9.54 2.78
CA ARG A 37 -3.36 -10.60 2.36
C ARG A 37 -2.76 -11.98 2.58
N ALA A 38 -1.47 -12.16 2.30
CA ALA A 38 -0.75 -13.40 2.60
C ALA A 38 -0.68 -13.70 4.12
N GLN A 39 -0.79 -12.67 4.97
CA GLN A 39 -0.87 -12.79 6.42
C GLN A 39 -2.31 -13.03 6.94
N GLY A 40 -3.31 -13.11 6.05
CA GLY A 40 -4.71 -13.32 6.40
C GLY A 40 -5.45 -12.06 6.88
N GLN A 41 -4.83 -10.89 6.74
CA GLN A 41 -5.43 -9.61 7.12
C GLN A 41 -6.51 -9.19 6.11
N SER A 42 -7.60 -8.61 6.59
CA SER A 42 -8.68 -8.09 5.74
C SER A 42 -8.44 -6.66 5.27
N LEU A 43 -9.20 -6.24 4.24
CA LEU A 43 -9.18 -4.86 3.75
C LEU A 43 -9.63 -3.87 4.84
N GLU A 44 -10.62 -4.26 5.65
CA GLU A 44 -11.12 -3.45 6.77
C GLU A 44 -10.02 -3.23 7.82
N GLU A 45 -9.27 -4.27 8.17
CA GLU A 45 -8.15 -4.17 9.10
C GLU A 45 -7.03 -3.28 8.55
N LEU A 46 -6.75 -3.36 7.25
CA LEU A 46 -5.74 -2.51 6.59
C LEU A 46 -6.16 -1.04 6.55
N THR A 47 -7.41 -0.77 6.15
CA THR A 47 -7.94 0.60 6.09
C THR A 47 -8.06 1.23 7.48
N ALA A 48 -8.41 0.46 8.51
CA ALA A 48 -8.40 0.92 9.89
C ALA A 48 -7.00 1.37 10.34
N GLN A 49 -5.94 0.63 9.97
CA GLN A 49 -4.56 1.01 10.28
C GLN A 49 -4.15 2.29 9.56
N LEU A 50 -4.50 2.44 8.28
CA LEU A 50 -4.23 3.68 7.52
C LEU A 50 -4.93 4.91 8.13
N LEU A 51 -6.17 4.75 8.58
CA LEU A 51 -6.93 5.85 9.18
C LEU A 51 -6.41 6.23 10.57
N ALA A 52 -5.88 5.27 11.32
CA ALA A 52 -5.29 5.46 12.65
C ALA A 52 -3.87 6.06 12.62
N GLU A 53 -3.15 5.98 11.49
CA GLU A 53 -1.78 6.47 11.37
C GLU A 53 -1.70 8.00 11.52
N ASP A 54 -1.18 8.53 12.63
CA ASP A 54 -1.42 9.93 12.99
C ASP A 54 -0.35 10.95 12.54
N THR A 55 0.79 10.49 12.03
CA THR A 55 2.01 11.30 12.02
C THR A 55 2.51 11.73 10.65
N LEU A 56 2.09 11.07 9.56
CA LEU A 56 2.64 11.30 8.22
C LEU A 56 1.66 11.97 7.26
N LEU A 57 0.38 11.62 7.34
CA LEU A 57 -0.66 12.11 6.44
C LEU A 57 -1.72 12.87 7.23
N ASP A 58 -2.30 13.91 6.63
CA ASP A 58 -3.49 14.52 7.19
C ASP A 58 -4.73 13.62 7.02
N LYS A 59 -5.83 13.96 7.69
CA LYS A 59 -7.06 13.16 7.67
C LYS A 59 -7.67 13.00 6.27
N GLN A 60 -7.53 14.00 5.40
CA GLN A 60 -8.03 13.92 4.03
C GLN A 60 -7.15 13.00 3.18
N GLN A 61 -5.84 13.10 3.32
CA GLN A 61 -4.88 12.22 2.66
C GLN A 61 -5.05 10.75 3.10
N ARG A 62 -5.28 10.49 4.39
CA ARG A 62 -5.56 9.12 4.88
C ARG A 62 -6.82 8.53 4.27
N ARG A 63 -7.89 9.33 4.15
CA ARG A 63 -9.14 8.90 3.51
C ARG A 63 -8.93 8.60 2.03
N TRP A 64 -8.21 9.47 1.33
CA TRP A 64 -7.88 9.26 -0.08
C TRP A 64 -7.03 8.00 -0.27
N LEU A 65 -5.98 7.82 0.53
CA LEU A 65 -5.13 6.64 0.47
C LEU A 65 -5.93 5.36 0.78
N SER A 66 -6.83 5.40 1.76
CA SER A 66 -7.71 4.26 2.07
C SER A 66 -8.60 3.88 0.88
N GLN A 67 -9.11 4.85 0.12
CA GLN A 67 -9.88 4.59 -1.10
C GLN A 67 -9.02 3.97 -2.20
N VAL A 68 -7.80 4.48 -2.41
CA VAL A 68 -6.86 3.92 -3.38
C VAL A 68 -6.49 2.48 -3.03
N VAL A 69 -6.21 2.21 -1.76
CA VAL A 69 -5.91 0.85 -1.26
C VAL A 69 -7.11 -0.07 -1.46
N ALA A 70 -8.33 0.36 -1.15
CA ALA A 70 -9.53 -0.43 -1.38
C ALA A 70 -9.75 -0.74 -2.86
N GLN A 71 -9.55 0.24 -3.75
CA GLN A 71 -9.66 0.03 -5.19
C GLN A 71 -8.59 -0.93 -5.72
N ALA A 72 -7.36 -0.78 -5.26
CA ALA A 72 -6.27 -1.67 -5.62
C ALA A 72 -6.52 -3.10 -5.10
N TRP A 73 -7.09 -3.25 -3.90
CA TRP A 73 -7.42 -4.54 -3.30
C TRP A 73 -8.33 -5.39 -4.19
N GLU A 74 -9.39 -4.79 -4.71
CA GLU A 74 -10.31 -5.44 -5.66
C GLU A 74 -9.62 -5.84 -6.97
N SER A 75 -8.63 -5.05 -7.40
CA SER A 75 -7.87 -5.31 -8.63
C SER A 75 -6.88 -6.48 -8.49
N PHE A 76 -6.55 -6.88 -7.26
CA PHE A 76 -5.73 -8.04 -6.95
C PHE A 76 -6.55 -9.29 -6.61
N SER A 77 -7.89 -9.25 -6.77
CA SER A 77 -8.77 -10.41 -6.53
C SER A 77 -8.66 -11.50 -7.58
#